data_AF-A0A939B373-F1
#
_entry.id   AF-A0A939B373-F1
#
_cell.length_a   1.000
_cell.length_b   1.000
_cell.length_c   1.000
_cell.angle_alpha   90.00
_cell.angle_beta   90.00
_cell.angle_gamma   90.00
#
_symmetry.space_group_name_H-M   'P 1'
#
loop_
_entity.id
_entity.type
_entity.pdbx_description
1 polymer ?
#
loop_
_entity_poly.entity_id
_entity_poly.type
_entity_poly.pdbx_seq_one_letter_code
_entity_poly.pdbx_strand_id
1 'polypeptide(L)'
;TLLGGTRRAIVLGGLTLRHSRYADLRAAAAALAALTGATLGWLADGGNAVGAALAGALPHRAAGGRAAPHAGLDTSGMLAAPLSACVLFGGIEPEADFGGRDATAALAACPLVIAMTPYASESLRRVAHLLLPIGTFAETSGTFVNCCGQWQEFGGCARPVGAARPGWKVLRVLGNLLGLEGFDFPTPEELRSALRQDAGTPARGEFTGTRIIEPGAGGTTTAVPMYRADAILRRATPLQVTRAGRLATD
;
A
#
# COMPACT_ATOMS: atom_id res chain seq x y z
N THR A 1 24.25 23.90 4.48
CA THR A 1 23.28 24.12 3.38
C THR A 1 23.35 22.97 2.40
N LEU A 2 22.33 22.74 1.57
CA LEU A 2 22.39 21.71 0.53
C LEU A 2 23.53 21.94 -0.48
N LEU A 3 23.94 23.20 -0.71
CA LEU A 3 25.03 23.54 -1.64
C LEU A 3 26.44 23.37 -1.06
N GLY A 4 26.60 23.50 0.27
CA GLY A 4 27.92 23.52 0.94
C GLY A 4 28.29 22.28 1.75
N GLY A 5 27.36 21.34 1.97
CA GLY A 5 27.62 20.13 2.78
C GLY A 5 28.47 19.08 2.04
N THR A 6 29.07 18.12 2.74
CA THR A 6 29.75 16.97 2.09
C THR A 6 28.85 15.73 1.98
N ARG A 7 27.84 15.62 2.86
CA ARG A 7 26.77 14.62 2.80
C ARG A 7 25.43 15.33 2.76
N ARG A 8 24.66 15.11 1.68
CA ARG A 8 23.44 15.86 1.37
C ARG A 8 22.34 14.88 1.01
N ALA A 9 21.18 15.01 1.64
CA ALA A 9 20.02 14.18 1.34
C ALA A 9 18.75 15.02 1.33
N ILE A 10 17.83 14.66 0.43
CA ILE A 10 16.46 15.15 0.39
C ILE A 10 15.58 13.93 0.62
N VAL A 11 14.77 13.95 1.67
CA VAL A 11 13.91 12.82 2.04
C VAL A 11 12.46 13.28 2.05
N LEU A 12 11.63 12.66 1.21
CA LEU A 12 10.19 12.89 1.18
C LEU A 12 9.49 11.99 2.20
N GLY A 13 8.81 12.61 3.17
CA GLY A 13 8.13 11.92 4.27
C GLY A 13 6.66 11.59 3.97
N GLY A 14 6.01 10.89 4.90
CA GLY A 14 4.61 10.45 4.75
C GLY A 14 3.61 11.59 4.50
N LEU A 15 3.83 12.78 5.08
CA LEU A 15 2.98 13.95 4.78
C LEU A 15 3.10 14.39 3.31
N THR A 16 4.31 14.35 2.74
CA THR A 16 4.52 14.62 1.31
C THR A 16 3.81 13.58 0.45
N LEU A 17 3.89 12.29 0.81
CA LEU A 17 3.22 11.20 0.08
C LEU A 17 1.70 11.38 0.03
N ARG A 18 1.12 11.98 1.07
CA ARG A 18 -0.34 12.21 1.21
C ARG A 18 -0.77 13.62 0.79
N HIS A 19 0.13 14.37 0.18
CA HIS A 19 -0.17 15.68 -0.36
C HIS A 19 -0.87 15.52 -1.72
N SER A 20 -1.97 16.23 -1.94
CA SER A 20 -2.72 16.24 -3.22
C SER A 20 -1.84 16.57 -4.43
N ARG A 21 -0.82 17.41 -4.24
CA ARG A 21 0.23 17.72 -5.24
C ARG A 21 1.52 16.90 -5.09
N TYR A 22 1.46 15.68 -4.56
CA TYR A 22 2.65 14.84 -4.32
C TYR A 22 3.54 14.70 -5.57
N ALA A 23 2.94 14.55 -6.75
CA ALA A 23 3.70 14.44 -7.99
C ALA A 23 4.54 15.69 -8.30
N ASP A 24 4.04 16.90 -7.99
CA ASP A 24 4.78 18.16 -8.12
C ASP A 24 5.91 18.23 -7.09
N LEU A 25 5.62 17.88 -5.83
CA LEU A 25 6.61 17.86 -4.75
C LEU A 25 7.75 16.87 -5.07
N ARG A 26 7.43 15.71 -5.64
CA ARG A 26 8.41 14.72 -6.09
C ARG A 26 9.28 15.26 -7.22
N ALA A 27 8.69 15.97 -8.19
CA ALA A 27 9.43 16.59 -9.28
C ALA A 27 10.37 17.69 -8.79
N ALA A 28 9.88 18.57 -7.90
CA ALA A 28 10.68 19.62 -7.29
C ALA A 28 11.86 19.05 -6.49
N ALA A 29 11.62 18.00 -5.68
CA ALA A 29 12.67 17.35 -4.91
C ALA A 29 13.74 16.70 -5.79
N ALA A 30 13.36 16.12 -6.92
CA ALA A 30 14.30 15.56 -7.88
C ALA A 30 15.12 16.64 -8.60
N ALA A 31 14.50 17.76 -9.00
CA ALA A 31 15.22 18.90 -9.56
C ALA A 31 16.23 19.48 -8.54
N LEU A 32 15.83 19.62 -7.27
CA LEU A 32 16.72 20.07 -6.19
C LEU A 32 17.87 19.08 -5.97
N ALA A 33 17.60 17.78 -5.98
CA ALA A 33 18.62 16.74 -5.86
C ALA A 33 19.65 16.86 -6.99
N ALA A 34 19.19 17.00 -8.24
CA ALA A 34 20.04 17.19 -9.41
C ALA A 34 20.91 18.45 -9.33
N LEU A 35 20.32 19.59 -8.91
CA LEU A 35 21.04 20.87 -8.79
C LEU A 35 22.07 20.89 -7.65
N THR A 36 21.81 20.14 -6.57
CA THR A 36 22.62 20.18 -5.35
C THR A 36 23.57 19.00 -5.21
N GLY A 37 23.44 17.97 -6.05
CA GLY A 37 24.13 16.69 -5.87
C GLY A 37 23.67 15.92 -4.62
N ALA A 38 22.50 16.24 -4.07
CA ALA A 38 21.95 15.53 -2.93
C ALA A 38 21.34 14.20 -3.35
N THR A 39 21.42 13.20 -2.47
CA THR A 39 20.70 11.93 -2.68
C THR A 39 19.21 12.13 -2.38
N LEU A 40 18.34 11.66 -3.27
CA LEU A 40 16.89 11.68 -3.05
C LEU A 40 16.41 10.35 -2.46
N GLY A 41 15.54 10.43 -1.46
CA GLY A 41 14.93 9.26 -0.81
C GLY A 41 13.50 9.49 -0.37
N TRP A 42 12.83 8.40 0.03
CA TRP A 42 11.45 8.39 0.49
C TRP A 42 11.32 7.59 1.79
N LEU A 43 10.51 8.09 2.71
CA LEU A 43 9.97 7.27 3.80
C LEU A 43 8.66 6.66 3.30
N ALA A 44 8.68 5.37 3.02
CA ALA A 44 7.52 4.65 2.49
C ALA A 44 6.34 4.70 3.47
N ASP A 45 5.12 4.71 2.91
CA ASP A 45 3.88 4.68 3.72
C ASP A 45 3.54 3.24 4.12
N GLY A 46 3.50 2.95 5.42
CA GLY A 46 3.24 1.60 5.94
C GLY A 46 4.44 0.64 5.86
N GLY A 47 4.30 -0.52 6.51
CA GLY A 47 5.41 -1.46 6.74
C GLY A 47 5.89 -2.24 5.52
N ASN A 48 5.12 -2.25 4.41
CA ASN A 48 5.45 -3.04 3.23
C ASN A 48 5.12 -2.36 1.88
N ALA A 49 4.99 -1.03 1.83
CA ALA A 49 4.70 -0.36 0.56
C ALA A 49 5.81 -0.56 -0.49
N VAL A 50 7.08 -0.65 -0.06
CA VAL A 50 8.18 -0.99 -0.97
C VAL A 50 8.01 -2.40 -1.53
N GLY A 51 7.65 -3.37 -0.69
CA GLY A 51 7.41 -4.74 -1.14
C GLY A 51 6.23 -4.84 -2.09
N ALA A 52 5.14 -4.13 -1.83
CA ALA A 52 3.98 -4.05 -2.72
C ALA A 52 4.36 -3.45 -4.08
N ALA A 53 5.06 -2.32 -4.10
CA ALA A 53 5.53 -1.70 -5.34
C ALA A 53 6.51 -2.61 -6.10
N LEU A 54 7.41 -3.29 -5.39
CA LEU A 54 8.37 -4.24 -5.95
C LEU A 54 7.67 -5.46 -6.57
N ALA A 55 6.55 -5.89 -6.00
CA ALA A 55 5.72 -6.97 -6.53
C ALA A 55 4.84 -6.55 -7.72
N GLY A 56 4.86 -5.27 -8.12
CA GLY A 56 3.99 -4.76 -9.18
C GLY A 56 2.56 -4.46 -8.72
N ALA A 57 2.31 -4.28 -7.42
CA ALA A 57 0.99 -3.86 -6.90
C ALA A 57 0.74 -2.36 -7.12
N LEU A 58 1.14 -1.84 -8.28
CA LEU A 58 0.84 -0.49 -8.76
C LEU A 58 0.23 -0.62 -10.16
N PRO A 59 -0.78 0.18 -10.51
CA PRO A 59 -1.57 -0.03 -11.72
C PRO A 59 -0.75 0.02 -13.01
N HIS A 60 0.41 0.67 -12.99
CA HIS A 60 1.26 0.90 -14.16
C HIS A 60 2.62 0.19 -14.06
N ARG A 61 2.81 -0.71 -13.08
CA ARG A 61 4.09 -1.41 -12.85
C ARG A 61 3.92 -2.92 -12.78
N ALA A 62 4.91 -3.62 -13.33
CA ALA A 62 5.15 -5.03 -13.07
C ALA A 62 6.23 -5.19 -11.99
N ALA A 63 6.56 -6.44 -11.65
CA ALA A 63 7.60 -6.73 -10.67
C ALA A 63 8.93 -6.04 -11.01
N GLY A 64 9.68 -5.65 -9.98
CA GLY A 64 10.94 -4.91 -10.13
C GLY A 64 10.77 -3.45 -10.55
N GLY A 65 9.53 -2.93 -10.60
CA GLY A 65 9.25 -1.56 -11.03
C GLY A 65 9.26 -1.36 -12.55
N ARG A 66 9.29 -2.45 -13.32
CA ARG A 66 9.17 -2.41 -14.78
C ARG A 66 7.82 -1.81 -15.19
N ALA A 67 7.75 -1.21 -16.37
CA ALA A 67 6.47 -0.75 -16.91
C ALA A 67 5.54 -1.96 -17.11
N ALA A 68 4.29 -1.87 -16.65
CA ALA A 68 3.28 -2.86 -16.99
C ALA A 68 2.95 -2.75 -18.50
N PRO A 69 2.63 -3.87 -19.18
CA PRO A 69 2.21 -3.82 -20.59
C PRO A 69 0.93 -3.00 -20.78
N HIS A 70 0.04 -3.00 -19.78
CA HIS A 70 -1.18 -2.21 -19.75
C HIS A 70 -1.31 -1.53 -18.39
N ALA A 71 -1.51 -0.22 -18.39
CA ALA A 71 -1.77 0.52 -17.16
C ALA A 71 -3.24 0.34 -16.74
N GLY A 72 -3.46 -0.13 -15.52
CA GLY A 72 -4.77 -0.17 -14.86
C GLY A 72 -5.18 1.17 -14.28
N LEU A 73 -6.32 1.17 -13.60
CA LEU A 73 -6.83 2.34 -12.87
C LEU A 73 -6.11 2.50 -11.52
N ASP A 74 -5.79 3.75 -11.16
CA ASP A 74 -5.44 4.07 -9.78
C ASP A 74 -6.68 4.06 -8.88
N THR A 75 -6.49 4.23 -7.57
CA THR A 75 -7.61 4.23 -6.61
C THR A 75 -8.70 5.25 -6.95
N SER A 76 -8.34 6.43 -7.46
CA SER A 76 -9.34 7.45 -7.79
C SER A 76 -10.13 7.04 -9.04
N GLY A 77 -9.44 6.50 -10.05
CA GLY A 77 -10.06 5.94 -11.24
C GLY A 77 -10.95 4.73 -10.94
N MET A 78 -10.51 3.84 -10.04
CA MET A 78 -11.29 2.69 -9.58
C MET A 78 -12.60 3.11 -8.90
N LEU A 79 -12.59 4.17 -8.09
CA LEU A 79 -13.79 4.67 -7.42
C LEU A 79 -14.74 5.42 -8.37
N ALA A 80 -14.22 5.99 -9.46
CA ALA A 80 -15.02 6.73 -10.43
C ALA A 80 -15.58 5.83 -11.55
N ALA A 81 -14.93 4.71 -11.84
CA ALA A 81 -15.31 3.80 -12.90
C ALA A 81 -16.43 2.83 -12.46
N PRO A 82 -17.31 2.40 -13.38
CA PRO A 82 -18.31 1.37 -13.11
C PRO A 82 -17.66 -0.03 -13.12
N LEU A 83 -16.90 -0.36 -12.07
CA LEU A 83 -16.24 -1.65 -11.94
C LEU A 83 -17.28 -2.78 -11.81
N SER A 84 -17.07 -3.89 -12.53
CA SER A 84 -17.91 -5.10 -12.38
C SER A 84 -17.61 -5.86 -11.10
N ALA A 85 -16.37 -5.77 -10.60
CA ALA A 85 -15.96 -6.36 -9.34
C ALA A 85 -14.83 -5.54 -8.68
N CYS A 86 -14.79 -5.54 -7.35
CA CYS A 86 -13.75 -4.92 -6.54
C CYS A 86 -13.26 -5.89 -5.46
N VAL A 87 -11.94 -6.06 -5.34
CA VAL A 87 -11.31 -6.87 -4.29
C VAL A 87 -10.58 -5.95 -3.32
N LEU A 88 -11.00 -5.97 -2.06
CA LEU A 88 -10.31 -5.30 -0.95
C LEU A 88 -9.46 -6.33 -0.23
N PHE A 89 -8.15 -6.09 -0.12
CA PHE A 89 -7.21 -7.06 0.47
C PHE A 89 -6.39 -6.44 1.60
N GLY A 90 -6.24 -7.17 2.71
CA GLY A 90 -5.32 -6.80 3.79
C GLY A 90 -5.91 -5.89 4.87
N GLY A 91 -7.24 -5.81 4.97
CA GLY A 91 -7.92 -5.00 5.99
C GLY A 91 -8.13 -3.54 5.60
N ILE A 92 -8.37 -3.27 4.31
CA ILE A 92 -8.77 -1.96 3.81
C ILE A 92 -10.21 -1.67 4.27
N GLU A 93 -10.40 -0.56 4.98
CA GLU A 93 -11.70 -0.12 5.50
C GLU A 93 -12.20 1.13 4.72
N PRO A 94 -13.38 1.07 4.07
CA PRO A 94 -13.93 2.13 3.20
C PRO A 94 -13.96 3.54 3.79
N GLU A 95 -14.17 3.64 5.10
CA GLU A 95 -14.33 4.89 5.85
C GLU A 95 -13.01 5.60 6.16
N ALA A 96 -11.87 4.92 6.03
CA ALA A 96 -10.59 5.49 6.50
C ALA A 96 -9.42 5.34 5.53
N ASP A 97 -9.41 4.35 4.63
CA ASP A 97 -8.24 4.04 3.82
C ASP A 97 -8.21 4.70 2.43
N PHE A 98 -9.15 5.61 2.14
CA PHE A 98 -9.31 6.25 0.83
C PHE A 98 -8.91 7.72 0.77
N GLY A 99 -8.12 8.18 1.76
CA GLY A 99 -7.50 9.51 1.74
C GLY A 99 -8.48 10.66 1.97
N GLY A 100 -9.49 10.45 2.80
CA GLY A 100 -10.56 11.42 3.08
C GLY A 100 -11.72 11.41 2.07
N ARG A 101 -11.66 10.53 1.06
CA ARG A 101 -12.80 10.24 0.19
C ARG A 101 -13.64 9.15 0.82
N ASP A 102 -14.96 9.33 0.81
CA ASP A 102 -15.88 8.24 1.13
C ASP A 102 -15.97 7.27 -0.05
N ALA A 103 -15.33 6.10 0.08
CA ALA A 103 -15.41 5.04 -0.92
C ALA A 103 -16.70 4.21 -0.82
N THR A 104 -17.52 4.42 0.22
CA THR A 104 -18.70 3.60 0.51
C THR A 104 -19.69 3.60 -0.64
N ALA A 105 -20.00 4.77 -1.21
CA ALA A 105 -20.98 4.87 -2.31
C ALA A 105 -20.50 4.15 -3.58
N ALA A 106 -19.23 4.33 -3.97
CA ALA A 106 -18.65 3.67 -5.13
C ALA A 106 -18.59 2.15 -4.95
N LEU A 107 -18.20 1.68 -3.77
CA LEU A 107 -18.16 0.25 -3.45
C LEU A 107 -19.57 -0.35 -3.40
N ALA A 108 -20.55 0.36 -2.82
CA ALA A 108 -21.93 -0.09 -2.79
C ALA A 108 -22.58 -0.18 -4.18
N ALA A 109 -22.13 0.64 -5.14
CA ALA A 109 -22.57 0.59 -6.53
C ALA A 109 -21.89 -0.52 -7.36
N CYS A 110 -20.80 -1.12 -6.86
CA CYS A 110 -20.09 -2.18 -7.55
C CYS A 110 -20.88 -3.50 -7.45
N PRO A 111 -21.15 -4.22 -8.57
CA PRO A 111 -21.94 -5.45 -8.55
C PRO A 111 -21.37 -6.59 -7.69
N LEU A 112 -20.07 -6.58 -7.44
CA LEU A 112 -19.40 -7.59 -6.62
C LEU A 112 -18.25 -6.98 -5.85
N VAL A 113 -18.36 -6.96 -4.53
CA VAL A 113 -17.28 -6.53 -3.63
C VAL A 113 -16.85 -7.71 -2.76
N ILE A 114 -15.60 -8.11 -2.91
CA ILE A 114 -14.99 -9.18 -2.11
C ILE A 114 -13.98 -8.52 -1.18
N ALA A 115 -14.17 -8.65 0.14
CA ALA A 115 -13.18 -8.18 1.11
C ALA A 115 -12.49 -9.36 1.79
N MET A 116 -11.20 -9.49 1.50
CA MET A 116 -10.25 -10.37 2.17
C MET A 116 -9.64 -9.60 3.36
N THR A 117 -10.19 -9.80 4.55
CA THR A 117 -9.88 -8.95 5.72
C THR A 117 -9.72 -9.75 7.02
N PRO A 118 -8.82 -9.32 7.93
CA PRO A 118 -8.79 -9.81 9.31
C PRO A 118 -9.91 -9.23 10.17
N TYR A 119 -10.50 -8.11 9.77
CA TYR A 119 -11.53 -7.41 10.54
C TYR A 119 -12.74 -7.06 9.68
N ALA A 120 -13.90 -7.55 10.09
CA ALA A 120 -15.17 -7.23 9.46
C ALA A 120 -15.79 -5.99 10.11
N SER A 121 -15.29 -4.80 9.75
CA SER A 121 -15.86 -3.52 10.17
C SER A 121 -17.31 -3.35 9.68
N GLU A 122 -18.05 -2.45 10.31
CA GLU A 122 -19.43 -2.16 9.92
C GLU A 122 -19.53 -1.57 8.51
N SER A 123 -18.60 -0.70 8.13
CA SER A 123 -18.49 -0.17 6.76
C SER A 123 -18.26 -1.27 5.73
N LEU A 124 -17.35 -2.21 6.01
CA LEU A 124 -17.10 -3.36 5.13
C LEU A 124 -18.33 -4.24 5.01
N ARG A 125 -19.03 -4.51 6.12
CA ARG A 125 -20.27 -5.29 6.11
C ARG A 125 -21.40 -4.63 5.31
N ARG A 126 -21.39 -3.30 5.17
CA ARG A 126 -22.38 -2.57 4.38
C ARG A 126 -22.15 -2.65 2.87
N VAL A 127 -20.89 -2.83 2.43
CA VAL A 127 -20.55 -2.78 1.00
C VAL A 127 -20.06 -4.12 0.43
N ALA A 128 -19.52 -5.01 1.26
CA ALA A 128 -18.99 -6.29 0.82
C ALA A 128 -20.09 -7.32 0.58
N HIS A 129 -20.07 -7.93 -0.60
CA HIS A 129 -20.93 -9.06 -0.95
C HIS A 129 -20.35 -10.37 -0.39
N LEU A 130 -19.02 -10.46 -0.31
CA LEU A 130 -18.31 -11.60 0.28
C LEU A 130 -17.22 -11.11 1.25
N LEU A 131 -17.22 -11.67 2.45
CA LEU A 131 -16.16 -11.50 3.44
C LEU A 131 -15.35 -12.79 3.54
N LEU A 132 -14.10 -12.74 3.12
CA LEU A 132 -13.16 -13.86 3.21
C LEU A 132 -12.19 -13.60 4.38
N PRO A 133 -12.29 -14.33 5.49
CA PRO A 133 -11.46 -14.06 6.66
C PRO A 133 -10.01 -14.45 6.39
N ILE A 134 -9.10 -13.47 6.52
CA ILE A 134 -7.65 -13.70 6.42
C ILE A 134 -6.96 -13.37 7.74
N GLY A 135 -5.80 -14.00 7.98
CA GLY A 135 -4.97 -13.66 9.14
C GLY A 135 -4.22 -12.34 8.98
N THR A 136 -3.88 -11.72 10.09
CA THR A 136 -2.91 -10.61 10.20
C THR A 136 -1.47 -11.10 9.98
N PHE A 137 -0.50 -10.17 9.96
CA PHE A 137 0.92 -10.52 9.87
C PHE A 137 1.38 -11.46 11.01
N ALA A 138 0.72 -11.41 12.18
CA ALA A 138 1.05 -12.27 13.31
C ALA A 138 0.60 -13.73 13.09
N GLU A 139 -0.30 -14.01 12.16
CA GLU A 139 -0.96 -15.31 11.97
C GLU A 139 -0.53 -16.04 10.70
N THR A 140 0.43 -15.48 9.95
CA THR A 140 0.97 -16.05 8.72
C THR A 140 2.48 -15.92 8.69
N SER A 141 3.14 -16.78 7.94
CA SER A 141 4.49 -16.47 7.45
C SER A 141 4.39 -15.53 6.24
N GLY A 142 5.45 -14.78 5.99
CA GLY A 142 5.52 -13.88 4.86
C GLY A 142 6.86 -13.16 4.75
N THR A 143 6.89 -12.15 3.89
CA THR A 143 8.07 -11.32 3.70
C THR A 143 7.66 -9.87 3.52
N PHE A 144 8.33 -8.99 4.25
CA PHE A 144 8.24 -7.56 4.05
C PHE A 144 9.50 -7.03 3.38
N VAL A 145 9.38 -5.92 2.67
CA VAL A 145 10.52 -5.16 2.18
C VAL A 145 10.46 -3.76 2.78
N ASN A 146 11.47 -3.40 3.57
CA ASN A 146 11.49 -2.10 4.25
C ASN A 146 11.86 -0.95 3.29
N CYS A 147 11.85 0.28 3.82
CA CYS A 147 12.18 1.49 3.06
C CYS A 147 13.61 1.50 2.47
N CYS A 148 14.52 0.68 3.00
CA CYS A 148 15.88 0.51 2.49
C CYS A 148 15.99 -0.59 1.41
N GLY A 149 14.87 -1.23 1.04
CA GLY A 149 14.86 -2.34 0.09
C GLY A 149 15.31 -3.68 0.68
N GLN A 150 15.37 -3.81 2.00
CA GLN A 150 15.78 -5.06 2.65
C GLN A 150 14.59 -6.00 2.79
N TRP A 151 14.76 -7.23 2.32
CA TRP A 151 13.76 -8.29 2.44
C TRP A 151 13.87 -8.93 3.83
N GLN A 152 12.75 -8.95 4.56
CA GLN A 152 12.65 -9.40 5.93
C GLN A 152 11.59 -10.48 6.03
N GLU A 153 12.05 -11.68 6.37
CA GLU A 153 11.22 -12.87 6.46
C GLU A 153 10.66 -12.98 7.88
N PHE A 154 9.41 -13.43 8.00
CA PHE A 154 8.80 -13.66 9.29
C PHE A 154 7.94 -14.92 9.27
N GLY A 155 7.84 -15.57 10.43
CA GLY A 155 6.90 -16.63 10.70
C GLY A 155 5.68 -16.10 11.46
N GLY A 156 4.56 -16.81 11.38
CA GLY A 156 3.41 -16.53 12.23
C GLY A 156 3.74 -16.85 13.69
N CYS A 157 3.47 -15.90 14.58
CA CYS A 157 3.61 -16.08 16.04
C CYS A 157 2.27 -16.46 16.71
N ALA A 158 1.16 -16.39 15.98
CA ALA A 158 -0.17 -16.81 16.39
C ALA A 158 -0.80 -17.74 15.33
N ARG A 159 -1.86 -18.44 15.72
CA ARG A 159 -2.68 -19.21 14.78
C ARG A 159 -3.82 -18.34 14.25
N PRO A 160 -4.20 -18.45 12.97
CA PRO A 160 -5.37 -17.75 12.43
C PRO A 160 -6.62 -17.99 13.28
N VAL A 161 -7.34 -16.92 13.61
CA VAL A 161 -8.58 -16.99 14.40
C VAL A 161 -9.70 -17.67 13.62
N GLY A 162 -10.33 -18.69 14.21
CA GLY A 162 -11.51 -19.35 13.68
C GLY A 162 -11.28 -19.95 12.28
N ALA A 163 -12.08 -19.52 11.31
CA ALA A 163 -12.00 -19.97 9.92
C ALA A 163 -10.97 -19.19 9.09
N ALA A 164 -10.26 -18.22 9.68
CA ALA A 164 -9.28 -17.41 8.95
C ALA A 164 -8.17 -18.27 8.34
N ARG A 165 -7.63 -17.80 7.22
CA ARG A 165 -6.52 -18.44 6.50
C ARG A 165 -5.46 -17.40 6.14
N PRO A 166 -4.19 -17.80 5.94
CA PRO A 166 -3.19 -16.92 5.33
C PRO A 166 -3.70 -16.30 4.03
N GLY A 167 -3.59 -14.98 3.87
CA GLY A 167 -4.16 -14.27 2.71
C GLY A 167 -3.66 -14.79 1.36
N TRP A 168 -2.36 -15.14 1.28
CA TRP A 168 -1.78 -15.74 0.08
C TRP A 168 -2.42 -17.08 -0.29
N LYS A 169 -2.83 -17.91 0.68
CA LYS A 169 -3.53 -19.18 0.41
C LYS A 169 -4.92 -18.94 -0.14
N VAL A 170 -5.62 -17.92 0.35
CA VAL A 170 -6.95 -17.57 -0.16
C VAL A 170 -6.84 -17.08 -1.61
N LEU A 171 -5.85 -16.22 -1.91
CA LEU A 171 -5.57 -15.77 -3.29
C LEU A 171 -5.20 -16.95 -4.20
N ARG A 172 -4.33 -17.85 -3.72
CA ARG A 172 -3.95 -19.08 -4.40
C ARG A 172 -5.16 -19.92 -4.82
N VAL A 173 -6.02 -20.25 -3.85
CA VAL A 173 -7.23 -21.06 -4.10
C VAL A 173 -8.19 -20.33 -5.03
N LEU A 174 -8.37 -19.02 -4.87
CA LEU A 174 -9.23 -18.22 -5.74
C LEU A 174 -8.73 -18.23 -7.19
N GLY A 175 -7.42 -18.03 -7.41
CA GLY A 175 -6.82 -18.13 -8.74
C GLY A 175 -7.04 -19.51 -9.37
N ASN A 176 -6.84 -20.58 -8.59
CA ASN A 176 -7.06 -21.95 -9.08
C ASN A 176 -8.53 -22.23 -9.42
N LEU A 177 -9.49 -21.74 -8.62
CA LEU A 177 -10.92 -21.87 -8.91
C LEU A 177 -11.35 -21.09 -10.16
N LEU A 178 -10.68 -19.97 -10.45
CA LEU A 178 -10.91 -19.16 -11.64
C LEU A 178 -10.13 -19.66 -12.87
N GLY A 179 -9.29 -20.70 -12.72
CA GLY A 179 -8.44 -21.21 -13.80
C GLY A 179 -7.36 -20.23 -14.25
N LEU A 180 -6.90 -19.34 -13.35
CA LEU A 180 -5.84 -18.37 -13.65
C LEU A 180 -4.46 -18.99 -13.48
N GLU A 181 -3.56 -18.67 -14.42
CA GLU A 181 -2.16 -19.07 -14.34
C GLU A 181 -1.40 -18.28 -13.24
N GLY A 182 -0.30 -18.85 -12.74
CA GLY A 182 0.57 -18.18 -11.76
C GLY A 182 0.11 -18.26 -10.31
N PHE A 183 -0.86 -19.13 -9.99
CA PHE A 183 -1.38 -19.33 -8.63
C PHE A 183 -1.01 -20.70 -8.03
N ASP A 184 -0.07 -21.46 -8.61
CA ASP A 184 0.23 -22.83 -8.15
C ASP A 184 1.35 -22.94 -7.11
N PHE A 185 1.76 -21.82 -6.49
CA PHE A 185 2.83 -21.82 -5.49
C PHE A 185 2.47 -22.66 -4.25
N PRO A 186 3.22 -23.73 -3.93
CA PRO A 186 2.96 -24.59 -2.78
C PRO A 186 3.31 -23.92 -1.45
N THR A 187 4.30 -23.02 -1.45
CA THR A 187 4.88 -22.41 -0.26
C THR A 187 5.14 -20.90 -0.45
N PRO A 188 5.10 -20.08 0.63
CA PRO A 188 5.51 -18.67 0.57
C PRO A 188 6.97 -18.48 0.14
N GLU A 189 7.84 -19.43 0.46
CA GLU A 189 9.26 -19.40 0.14
C GLU A 189 9.49 -19.48 -1.37
N GLU A 190 8.75 -20.36 -2.07
CA GLU A 190 8.80 -20.46 -3.53
C GLU A 190 8.22 -19.22 -4.20
N LEU A 191 7.09 -18.71 -3.72
CA LEU A 191 6.51 -17.44 -4.20
C LEU A 191 7.52 -16.29 -4.05
N ARG A 192 8.17 -16.18 -2.89
CA ARG A 192 9.20 -15.17 -2.63
C ARG A 192 10.40 -15.35 -3.55
N SER A 193 10.87 -16.57 -3.75
CA SER A 193 12.03 -16.86 -4.62
C SER A 193 11.74 -16.45 -6.06
N ALA A 194 10.57 -16.84 -6.58
CA ALA A 194 10.11 -16.46 -7.90
C ALA A 194 10.01 -14.93 -8.04
N LEU A 195 9.43 -14.24 -7.05
CA LEU A 195 9.36 -12.78 -7.07
C LEU A 195 10.74 -12.12 -6.99
N ARG A 196 11.67 -12.62 -6.18
CA ARG A 196 13.05 -12.10 -6.11
C ARG A 196 13.75 -12.23 -7.45
N GLN A 197 13.62 -13.39 -8.09
CA GLN A 197 14.20 -13.63 -9.40
C GLN A 197 13.60 -12.70 -10.46
N ASP A 198 12.28 -12.55 -10.46
CA ASP A 198 11.58 -11.72 -11.43
C ASP A 198 11.85 -10.23 -11.23
N ALA A 199 11.86 -9.75 -9.98
CA ALA A 199 12.11 -8.35 -9.65
C ALA A 199 13.57 -7.91 -9.90
N GLY A 200 14.51 -8.86 -9.91
CA GLY A 200 15.94 -8.58 -10.10
C GLY A 200 16.51 -7.64 -9.03
N THR A 201 17.41 -6.74 -9.45
CA THR A 201 17.98 -5.69 -8.57
C THR A 201 17.20 -4.38 -8.79
N PRO A 202 16.25 -4.03 -7.93
CA PRO A 202 15.47 -2.80 -8.11
C PRO A 202 16.36 -1.56 -8.02
N ALA A 203 16.09 -0.59 -8.89
CA ALA A 203 16.77 0.70 -8.89
C ALA A 203 16.56 1.42 -7.56
N ARG A 204 17.62 1.99 -6.99
CA ARG A 204 17.58 2.74 -5.73
C ARG A 204 17.58 4.24 -6.01
N GLY A 205 16.54 4.95 -5.56
CA GLY A 205 16.60 6.41 -5.43
C GLY A 205 16.58 7.21 -6.73
N GLU A 206 16.37 6.57 -7.89
CA GLU A 206 16.34 7.27 -9.18
C GLU A 206 14.90 7.62 -9.57
N PHE A 207 14.64 8.91 -9.68
CA PHE A 207 13.43 9.43 -10.31
C PHE A 207 13.83 10.39 -11.43
N THR A 208 13.55 9.99 -12.67
CA THR A 208 13.79 10.76 -13.89
C THR A 208 12.46 11.25 -14.46
N GLY A 209 11.76 12.09 -13.71
CA GLY A 209 10.49 12.68 -14.17
C GLY A 209 10.67 14.02 -14.84
N THR A 210 9.98 14.24 -15.96
CA THR A 210 9.93 15.51 -16.72
C THR A 210 8.70 16.35 -16.38
N ARG A 211 8.08 16.12 -15.21
CA ARG A 211 6.83 16.78 -14.84
C ARG A 211 7.04 18.29 -14.71
N ILE A 212 6.28 19.05 -15.50
CA ILE A 212 6.19 20.50 -15.40
C ILE A 212 5.31 20.83 -14.19
N ILE A 213 5.81 21.72 -13.33
CA ILE A 213 5.08 22.18 -12.14
C ILE A 213 4.33 23.45 -12.51
N GLU A 214 3.01 23.32 -12.65
CA GLU A 214 2.16 24.48 -12.95
C GLU A 214 1.98 25.37 -11.72
N PRO A 215 2.07 26.71 -11.86
CA PRO A 215 1.69 27.64 -10.80
C PRO A 215 0.22 27.45 -10.43
N GLY A 216 -0.09 27.45 -9.13
CA GLY A 216 -1.46 27.28 -8.66
C GLY A 216 -1.55 27.33 -7.15
N ALA A 217 -2.78 27.26 -6.63
CA ALA A 217 -3.02 27.20 -5.18
C ALA A 217 -2.24 26.05 -4.52
N GLY A 218 -1.91 26.24 -3.24
CA GLY A 218 -1.31 25.18 -2.41
C GLY A 218 -2.18 23.93 -2.40
N GLY A 219 -1.57 22.76 -2.20
CA GLY A 219 -2.33 21.52 -2.04
C GLY A 219 -2.71 21.27 -0.58
N THR A 220 -3.66 20.37 -0.38
CA THR A 220 -4.01 19.82 0.93
C THR A 220 -3.17 18.58 1.24
N THR A 221 -2.95 18.33 2.54
CA THR A 221 -2.31 17.12 3.06
C THR A 221 -3.28 16.39 3.97
N THR A 222 -3.45 15.08 3.75
CA THR A 222 -4.23 14.25 4.68
C THR A 222 -3.33 13.75 5.81
N ALA A 223 -3.61 14.22 7.03
CA ALA A 223 -2.95 13.70 8.23
C ALA A 223 -3.54 12.33 8.59
N VAL A 224 -2.69 11.37 8.93
CA VAL A 224 -3.09 10.04 9.44
C VAL A 224 -2.56 9.91 10.85
N PRO A 225 -3.43 9.77 11.86
CA PRO A 225 -2.98 9.63 13.23
C PRO A 225 -2.17 8.36 13.45
N MET A 226 -1.08 8.47 14.20
CA MET A 226 -0.11 7.38 14.41
C MET A 226 -0.78 6.09 14.93
N TYR A 227 -1.71 6.20 15.88
CA TYR A 227 -2.39 5.05 16.48
C TYR A 227 -3.65 4.62 15.73
N ARG A 228 -3.90 5.14 14.52
CA ARG A 228 -5.06 4.79 13.70
C ARG A 228 -4.69 4.51 12.24
N ALA A 229 -3.40 4.33 11.94
CA ALA A 229 -2.89 4.24 10.58
C ALA A 229 -3.34 2.99 9.81
N ASP A 230 -3.72 1.92 10.50
CA ASP A 230 -4.23 0.70 9.89
C ASP A 230 -5.35 0.08 10.76
N ALA A 231 -5.94 -1.00 10.26
CA ALA A 231 -7.04 -1.69 10.91
C ALA A 231 -6.66 -2.36 12.25
N ILE A 232 -5.38 -2.70 12.46
CA ILE A 232 -4.88 -3.28 13.72
C ILE A 232 -4.79 -2.17 14.77
N LEU A 233 -4.12 -1.06 14.43
CA LEU A 233 -3.90 0.06 15.34
C LEU A 233 -5.21 0.69 15.79
N ARG A 234 -6.18 0.85 14.88
CA ARG A 234 -7.54 1.33 15.19
C ARG A 234 -8.25 0.51 16.27
N ARG A 235 -7.89 -0.77 16.42
CA ARG A 235 -8.47 -1.72 17.38
C ARG A 235 -7.59 -1.97 18.60
N ALA A 236 -6.40 -1.37 18.66
CA ALA A 236 -5.51 -1.51 19.80
C ALA A 236 -5.93 -0.59 20.95
N THR A 237 -6.82 -1.07 21.82
CA THR A 237 -7.32 -0.33 23.00
C THR A 237 -6.21 0.37 23.80
N PRO A 238 -5.07 -0.28 24.13
CA PRO A 238 -4.00 0.38 24.87
C PRO A 238 -3.44 1.63 24.18
N LEU A 239 -3.43 1.67 22.84
CA LEU A 239 -2.98 2.84 22.07
C LEU A 239 -4.06 3.92 22.03
N GLN A 240 -5.33 3.55 21.88
CA GLN A 240 -6.45 4.49 21.82
C GLN A 240 -6.64 5.27 23.12
N VAL A 241 -6.37 4.67 24.29
CA VAL A 241 -6.55 5.34 25.58
C VAL A 241 -5.46 6.37 25.91
N THR A 242 -4.34 6.36 25.19
CA THR A 242 -3.26 7.34 25.34
C THR A 242 -3.69 8.75 24.89
N ARG A 243 -2.96 9.78 25.31
CA ARG A 243 -3.21 11.17 24.86
C ARG A 243 -3.21 11.28 23.32
N ALA A 244 -2.24 10.66 22.65
CA ALA A 244 -2.13 10.71 21.20
C ALA A 244 -3.25 9.92 20.49
N GLY A 245 -3.79 8.88 21.14
CA GLY A 245 -4.94 8.12 20.64
C GLY A 245 -6.25 8.92 20.70
N ARG A 246 -6.46 9.70 21.77
CA ARG A 246 -7.67 10.53 21.93
C ARG A 246 -7.69 11.75 21.01
N LEU A 247 -6.55 12.42 20.84
CA LEU A 247 -6.40 13.55 19.91
C LEU A 247 -6.62 13.19 18.43
N ALA A 248 -6.68 11.89 18.12
CA ALA A 248 -6.88 11.39 16.77
C ALA A 248 -8.35 11.26 16.35
N THR A 249 -9.28 11.38 17.31
CA THR A 249 -10.73 11.22 17.10
C THR A 249 -11.50 12.54 17.21
N ASP A 250 -10.84 13.59 17.69
CA ASP A 250 -11.35 14.96 17.78
C ASP A 250 -11.07 15.74 16.49
#